data_AF-A0A0A3HQ90-F1
#
_entry.id   AF-A0A0A3HQ90-F1
#
_cell.length_a   1.000
_cell.length_b   1.000
_cell.length_c   1.000
_cell.angle_alpha   90.00
_cell.angle_beta   90.00
_cell.angle_gamma   90.00
#
_symmetry.space_group_name_H-M   'P 1'
#
loop_
_entity.id
_entity.type
_entity.pdbx_description
1 polymer ?
#
loop_
_entity_poly.entity_id
_entity_poly.type
_entity_poly.pdbx_seq_one_letter_code
_entity_poly.pdbx_strand_id
1 'polypeptide(L)'
;MVEKEMISVVYGDGKNHSRVMYTPVPYSKLIERYSSDFLENLTLLKTELKNVQKRSVEHLVVDELYQMTDYETAIDTIKHLIQKSNNSIYLCGWNEIFAILYEDLVAAHERNVKIVSLLFDPPSKEIEWNNTVHFELDIVRERHVREFNIVVDEQKVGNCQFDHENTYSVFTSNLAVVHTTLNYIRHDIYINRLIKDLNKETTKKYGEDLSGLIKM
;
A
#
# COMPACT_ATOMS: atom_id res chain seq x y z
N MET A 1 9.50 10.14 41.89
CA MET A 1 8.11 10.64 41.78
C MET A 1 8.06 12.17 41.67
N VAL A 2 8.84 12.92 42.45
CA VAL A 2 9.00 14.38 42.26
C VAL A 2 9.63 14.71 40.90
N GLU A 3 10.67 13.99 40.48
CA GLU A 3 11.29 14.15 39.14
C GLU A 3 10.36 13.82 37.96
N LYS A 4 9.31 13.02 38.20
CA LYS A 4 8.25 12.75 37.20
C LYS A 4 7.07 13.71 37.39
N GLU A 5 7.22 14.71 38.26
CA GLU A 5 6.22 15.70 38.64
C GLU A 5 4.84 15.11 38.98
N MET A 6 4.81 13.89 39.52
CA MET A 6 3.54 13.22 39.87
C MET A 6 3.03 13.63 41.25
N ILE A 7 3.86 14.35 42.00
CA ILE A 7 3.58 14.85 43.34
C ILE A 7 4.06 16.30 43.44
N SER A 8 3.22 17.16 44.00
CA SER A 8 3.58 18.53 44.35
C SER A 8 4.01 18.60 45.81
N VAL A 9 5.01 19.43 46.08
CA VAL A 9 5.50 19.68 47.43
C VAL A 9 4.71 20.85 48.02
N VAL A 10 4.12 20.64 49.19
CA VAL A 10 3.39 21.67 49.94
C VAL A 10 4.07 21.84 51.30
N TYR A 11 4.41 23.07 51.65
CA TYR A 11 4.97 23.39 52.97
C TYR A 11 3.84 23.72 53.93
N GLY A 12 3.83 23.07 55.10
CA GLY A 12 2.81 23.31 56.13
C GLY A 12 3.03 24.62 56.88
N ASP A 13 1.96 25.37 57.14
CA ASP A 13 1.98 26.65 57.87
C ASP A 13 1.98 26.44 59.40
N GLY A 14 3.09 25.95 59.92
CA GLY A 14 3.34 25.78 61.36
C GLY A 14 4.57 26.57 61.81
N LYS A 15 4.56 27.06 63.06
CA LYS A 15 5.61 27.93 63.66
C LYS A 15 7.07 27.47 63.48
N ASN A 16 7.32 26.22 63.10
CA ASN A 16 8.59 25.74 62.57
C ASN A 16 8.34 25.19 61.16
N HIS A 17 8.85 25.86 60.12
CA HIS A 17 8.73 25.54 58.69
C HIS A 17 9.40 24.20 58.28
N SER A 18 9.32 23.14 59.09
CA SER A 18 10.12 21.91 58.95
C SER A 18 9.35 20.69 58.43
N ARG A 19 8.04 20.79 58.13
CA ARG A 19 7.27 19.68 57.54
C ARG A 19 7.00 19.90 56.07
N VAL A 20 7.59 19.00 55.27
CA VAL A 20 7.35 18.86 53.84
C VAL A 20 6.21 17.86 53.64
N MET A 21 5.10 18.30 53.04
CA MET A 21 3.98 17.44 52.65
C MET A 21 4.04 17.22 51.14
N TYR A 22 3.64 16.02 50.70
CA TYR A 22 3.54 15.68 49.28
C TYR A 22 2.08 15.39 48.94
N THR A 23 1.58 16.03 47.90
CA THR A 23 0.21 15.79 47.41
C THR A 23 0.25 15.29 45.98
N PRO A 24 -0.52 14.25 45.62
CA PRO A 24 -0.56 13.75 44.24
C PRO A 24 -1.17 14.80 43.32
N VAL A 25 -0.62 14.91 42.12
CA VAL A 25 -1.23 15.71 41.06
C VAL A 25 -2.50 15.00 40.56
N PRO A 26 -3.62 15.70 40.36
CA PRO A 26 -4.85 15.11 39.83
C PRO A 26 -4.61 14.35 38.53
N TYR A 27 -5.19 13.15 38.38
CA TYR A 27 -4.96 12.30 37.21
C TYR A 27 -5.31 12.98 35.88
N SER A 28 -6.34 13.82 35.86
CA SER A 28 -6.74 14.56 34.66
C SER A 28 -5.63 15.48 34.16
N LYS A 29 -4.94 16.18 35.07
CA LYS A 29 -3.79 17.04 34.74
C LYS A 29 -2.58 16.23 34.26
N LEU A 30 -2.36 15.05 34.83
CA LEU A 30 -1.30 14.15 34.36
C LEU A 30 -1.58 13.69 32.93
N ILE A 31 -2.80 13.22 32.65
CA ILE A 31 -3.21 12.77 31.31
C ILE A 31 -3.11 13.90 30.29
N GLU A 32 -3.64 15.08 30.61
CA GLU A 32 -3.57 16.26 29.74
C GLU A 32 -2.11 16.63 29.41
N ARG A 33 -1.23 16.66 30.41
CA ARG A 33 0.18 16.95 30.21
C ARG A 33 0.87 15.91 29.35
N TYR A 34 0.78 14.62 29.69
CA TYR A 34 1.42 13.55 28.90
C TYR A 34 0.92 13.54 27.45
N SER A 35 -0.37 13.84 27.24
CA SER A 35 -0.95 13.95 25.89
C SER A 35 -0.35 15.14 25.14
N SER A 36 -0.22 16.29 25.80
CA SER A 36 0.41 17.49 25.23
C SER A 36 1.89 17.24 24.89
N ASP A 37 2.67 16.70 25.83
CA ASP A 37 4.08 16.39 25.65
C ASP A 37 4.28 15.40 24.50
N PHE A 38 3.43 14.38 24.39
CA PHE A 38 3.46 13.43 23.29
C PHE A 38 3.18 14.12 21.95
N LEU A 39 2.14 14.95 21.87
CA LEU A 39 1.78 15.67 20.65
C LEU A 39 2.85 16.67 20.23
N GLU A 40 3.50 17.35 21.18
CA GLU A 40 4.61 18.27 20.93
C GLU A 40 5.83 17.53 20.41
N ASN A 41 6.24 16.43 21.07
CA ASN A 41 7.33 15.57 20.60
C ASN A 41 7.05 15.00 19.21
N LEU A 42 5.81 14.58 18.94
CA LEU A 42 5.39 14.08 17.64
C LEU A 42 5.46 15.19 16.57
N THR A 43 5.09 16.42 16.92
CA THR A 43 5.19 17.59 16.04
C THR A 43 6.65 17.95 15.74
N LEU A 44 7.51 17.93 16.76
CA LEU A 44 8.96 18.12 16.60
C LEU A 44 9.54 17.05 15.69
N LEU A 45 9.25 15.77 15.97
CA LEU A 45 9.72 14.65 15.16
C LEU A 45 9.27 14.77 13.69
N LYS A 46 8.00 15.10 13.43
CA LYS A 46 7.49 15.36 12.07
C LYS A 46 8.26 16.48 11.38
N THR A 47 8.59 17.54 12.10
CA THR A 47 9.31 18.70 11.56
C THR A 47 10.74 18.34 11.20
N GLU A 48 11.45 17.65 12.11
CA GLU A 48 12.83 17.22 11.88
C GLU A 48 12.92 16.18 10.76
N LEU A 49 12.03 15.20 10.72
CA LEU A 49 11.98 14.22 9.63
C LEU A 49 11.72 14.88 8.27
N LYS A 50 10.87 15.91 8.21
CA LYS A 50 10.64 16.70 6.99
C LYS A 50 11.90 17.44 6.54
N ASN A 51 12.71 17.93 7.47
CA ASN A 51 13.99 18.58 7.17
C ASN A 51 15.06 17.59 6.70
N VAL A 52 15.07 16.38 7.26
CA VAL A 52 15.94 15.28 6.81
C VAL A 52 15.53 14.79 5.42
N GLN A 53 14.24 14.64 5.14
CA GLN A 53 13.73 14.26 3.81
C GLN A 53 14.15 15.25 2.71
N LYS A 54 14.18 16.56 3.01
CA LYS A 54 14.67 17.61 2.10
C LYS A 54 16.18 17.55 1.84
N ARG A 55 16.94 16.83 2.67
CA ARG A 55 18.38 16.54 2.46
C ARG A 55 18.56 15.21 1.73
N SER A 56 17.60 14.84 0.88
CA SER A 56 17.72 13.71 -0.02
C SER A 56 19.02 13.86 -0.80
N VAL A 57 19.87 12.84 -0.67
CA VAL A 57 21.17 12.75 -1.34
C VAL A 57 20.93 13.00 -2.82
N GLU A 58 21.61 13.99 -3.41
CA GLU A 58 21.46 14.41 -4.82
C GLU A 58 21.61 13.28 -5.86
N HIS A 59 21.92 12.04 -5.44
CA HIS A 59 22.20 10.87 -6.26
C HIS A 59 21.39 9.61 -5.87
N LEU A 60 20.40 9.69 -4.97
CA LEU A 60 19.46 8.59 -4.77
C LEU A 60 18.39 8.62 -5.87
N VAL A 61 18.44 7.65 -6.78
CA VAL A 61 17.45 7.46 -7.86
C VAL A 61 16.15 6.83 -7.33
N VAL A 62 16.11 6.45 -6.05
CA VAL A 62 14.98 5.78 -5.40
C VAL A 62 14.62 6.54 -4.14
N ASP A 63 13.55 7.31 -4.19
CA ASP A 63 13.05 8.07 -3.03
C ASP A 63 12.35 7.17 -1.99
N GLU A 64 11.77 6.06 -2.46
CA GLU A 64 10.95 5.16 -1.64
C GLU A 64 11.17 3.72 -2.11
N LEU A 65 11.67 2.84 -1.25
CA LEU A 65 11.63 1.38 -1.44
C LEU A 65 11.36 0.75 -0.08
N TYR A 66 10.16 0.17 0.05
CA TYR A 66 9.71 -0.47 1.27
C TYR A 66 9.32 -1.90 0.97
N GLN A 67 9.91 -2.84 1.70
CA GLN A 67 9.46 -4.22 1.70
C GLN A 67 8.54 -4.42 2.91
N MET A 68 7.38 -5.05 2.68
CA MET A 68 6.45 -5.39 3.75
C MET A 68 6.10 -6.88 3.67
N THR A 69 6.06 -7.52 4.84
CA THR A 69 5.73 -8.94 5.00
C THR A 69 4.42 -9.18 5.73
N ASP A 70 3.82 -8.12 6.26
CA ASP A 70 2.52 -8.18 6.93
C ASP A 70 1.39 -7.93 5.91
N TYR A 71 0.42 -8.84 5.88
CA TYR A 71 -0.69 -8.83 4.93
C TYR A 71 -1.53 -7.54 5.06
N GLU A 72 -1.97 -7.23 6.28
CA GLU A 72 -2.87 -6.09 6.54
C GLU A 72 -2.18 -4.76 6.21
N THR A 73 -0.93 -4.61 6.64
CA THR A 73 -0.12 -3.41 6.35
C THR A 73 0.06 -3.20 4.84
N ALA A 74 0.30 -4.27 4.08
CA ALA A 74 0.44 -4.19 2.63
C ALA A 74 -0.89 -3.83 1.94
N ILE A 75 -2.00 -4.41 2.39
CA ILE A 75 -3.35 -4.05 1.89
C ILE A 75 -3.68 -2.59 2.20
N ASP A 76 -3.46 -2.13 3.43
CA ASP A 76 -3.71 -0.74 3.82
C ASP A 76 -2.82 0.24 3.05
N THR A 77 -1.60 -0.15 2.73
CA THR A 77 -0.71 0.64 1.87
C THR A 77 -1.28 0.77 0.45
N ILE A 78 -1.82 -0.31 -0.12
CA ILE A 78 -2.49 -0.27 -1.43
C ILE A 78 -3.72 0.62 -1.39
N LYS A 79 -4.59 0.49 -0.37
CA LYS A 79 -5.74 1.37 -0.18
C LYS A 79 -5.32 2.83 -0.13
N HIS A 80 -4.26 3.14 0.61
CA HIS A 80 -3.71 4.49 0.67
C HIS A 80 -3.25 5.02 -0.70
N LEU A 81 -2.56 4.19 -1.48
CA LEU A 81 -2.14 4.56 -2.85
C LEU A 81 -3.36 4.85 -3.74
N ILE A 82 -4.40 4.01 -3.70
CA ILE A 82 -5.64 4.20 -4.46
C ILE A 82 -6.35 5.48 -4.04
N GLN A 83 -6.49 5.73 -2.74
CA GLN A 83 -7.15 6.92 -2.20
C GLN A 83 -6.42 8.21 -2.56
N LYS A 84 -5.10 8.17 -2.73
CA LYS A 84 -4.26 9.33 -3.08
C LYS A 84 -4.05 9.53 -4.58
N SER A 85 -4.48 8.58 -5.41
CA SER A 85 -4.35 8.66 -6.87
C SER A 85 -5.12 9.84 -7.45
N ASN A 86 -4.57 10.43 -8.52
CA ASN A 86 -5.15 11.60 -9.18
C ASN A 86 -5.35 11.40 -10.69
N ASN A 87 -4.56 10.55 -11.33
CA ASN A 87 -4.51 10.43 -12.80
C ASN A 87 -4.91 9.04 -13.27
N SER A 88 -4.24 7.99 -12.77
CA SER A 88 -4.47 6.64 -13.28
C SER A 88 -4.08 5.54 -12.30
N ILE A 89 -4.78 4.41 -12.40
CA ILE A 89 -4.46 3.16 -11.70
C ILE A 89 -4.43 2.04 -12.74
N TYR A 90 -3.34 1.26 -12.74
CA TYR A 90 -3.22 0.01 -13.46
C TYR A 90 -3.01 -1.10 -12.45
N LEU A 91 -3.79 -2.18 -12.51
CA LEU A 91 -3.61 -3.29 -11.58
C LEU A 91 -3.83 -4.64 -12.25
N CYS A 92 -3.17 -5.66 -11.72
CA CYS A 92 -3.47 -7.05 -12.02
C CYS A 92 -3.47 -7.90 -10.75
N GLY A 93 -4.31 -8.91 -10.66
CA GLY A 93 -4.35 -9.79 -9.50
C GLY A 93 -5.57 -10.70 -9.44
N TRP A 94 -5.67 -11.44 -8.33
CA TRP A 94 -6.82 -12.29 -8.04
C TRP A 94 -8.02 -11.49 -7.52
N ASN A 95 -9.23 -11.97 -7.82
CA ASN A 95 -10.48 -11.38 -7.42
C ASN A 95 -10.61 -11.27 -5.89
N GLU A 96 -9.98 -12.17 -5.12
CA GLU A 96 -9.93 -12.11 -3.66
C GLU A 96 -9.40 -10.76 -3.16
N ILE A 97 -8.22 -10.34 -3.64
CA ILE A 97 -7.61 -9.07 -3.26
C ILE A 97 -8.35 -7.90 -3.88
N PHE A 98 -8.80 -8.04 -5.12
CA PHE A 98 -9.59 -7.01 -5.80
C PHE A 98 -10.88 -6.68 -5.04
N ALA A 99 -11.60 -7.68 -4.54
CA ALA A 99 -12.86 -7.50 -3.82
C ALA A 99 -12.68 -6.70 -2.52
N ILE A 100 -11.53 -6.86 -1.85
CA ILE A 100 -11.16 -6.09 -0.65
C ILE A 100 -10.94 -4.61 -0.99
N LEU A 101 -10.37 -4.33 -2.16
CA LEU A 101 -10.02 -2.97 -2.63
C LEU A 101 -11.14 -2.29 -3.41
N TYR A 102 -12.26 -2.99 -3.65
CA TYR A 102 -13.30 -2.56 -4.58
C TYR A 102 -13.87 -1.18 -4.26
N GLU A 103 -14.21 -0.93 -2.99
CA GLU A 103 -14.83 0.35 -2.60
C GLU A 103 -13.85 1.53 -2.79
N ASP A 104 -12.56 1.32 -2.53
CA ASP A 104 -11.52 2.33 -2.77
C ASP A 104 -11.34 2.61 -4.27
N LEU A 105 -11.42 1.57 -5.11
CA LEU A 105 -11.34 1.68 -6.57
C LEU A 105 -12.56 2.38 -7.17
N VAL A 106 -13.77 2.07 -6.70
CA VAL A 106 -15.01 2.78 -7.09
C VAL A 106 -14.88 4.26 -6.72
N ALA A 107 -14.47 4.56 -5.49
CA ALA A 107 -14.26 5.95 -5.07
C ALA A 107 -13.19 6.67 -5.91
N ALA A 108 -12.15 5.97 -6.38
CA ALA A 108 -11.17 6.54 -7.31
C ALA A 108 -11.76 6.78 -8.70
N HIS A 109 -12.57 5.84 -9.20
CA HIS A 109 -13.26 5.98 -10.47
C HIS A 109 -14.22 7.18 -10.48
N GLU A 110 -14.99 7.37 -9.41
CA GLU A 110 -15.90 8.52 -9.22
C GLU A 110 -15.14 9.87 -9.19
N ARG A 111 -13.88 9.87 -8.75
CA ARG A 111 -12.98 11.05 -8.84
C ARG A 111 -12.42 11.27 -10.25
N ASN A 112 -12.86 10.52 -11.26
CA ASN A 112 -12.34 10.51 -12.64
C ASN A 112 -10.90 10.01 -12.77
N VAL A 113 -10.41 9.21 -11.83
CA VAL A 113 -9.14 8.50 -12.00
C VAL A 113 -9.32 7.40 -13.04
N LYS A 114 -8.43 7.35 -14.04
CA LYS A 114 -8.48 6.32 -15.08
C LYS A 114 -8.05 4.97 -14.50
N ILE A 115 -8.94 3.99 -14.47
CA ILE A 115 -8.62 2.65 -13.95
C ILE A 115 -8.58 1.64 -15.10
N VAL A 116 -7.53 0.81 -15.11
CA VAL A 116 -7.40 -0.35 -16.00
C VAL A 116 -7.01 -1.55 -15.15
N SER A 117 -7.81 -2.62 -15.20
CA SER A 117 -7.57 -3.83 -14.43
C SER A 117 -7.45 -5.07 -15.31
N LEU A 118 -6.65 -6.02 -14.83
CA LEU A 118 -6.62 -7.39 -15.31
C LEU A 118 -6.84 -8.36 -14.14
N LEU A 119 -7.88 -9.18 -14.18
CA LEU A 119 -8.15 -10.16 -13.13
C LEU A 119 -7.79 -11.56 -13.60
N PHE A 120 -7.12 -12.34 -12.74
CA PHE A 120 -6.71 -13.71 -13.04
C PHE A 120 -7.86 -14.72 -13.00
N ASP A 121 -8.98 -14.34 -12.40
CA ASP A 121 -10.22 -15.09 -12.29
C ASP A 121 -11.44 -14.16 -12.49
N PRO A 122 -12.64 -14.73 -12.76
CA PRO A 122 -13.84 -13.92 -12.96
C PRO A 122 -14.15 -13.01 -11.76
N PRO A 123 -14.51 -11.73 -12.00
CA PRO A 123 -14.83 -10.81 -10.93
C PRO A 123 -16.11 -11.22 -10.19
N SER A 124 -16.13 -11.04 -8.87
CA SER A 124 -17.35 -11.24 -8.05
C SER A 124 -18.26 -10.01 -8.00
N LYS A 125 -17.78 -8.85 -8.46
CA LYS A 125 -18.52 -7.58 -8.52
C LYS A 125 -18.52 -7.05 -9.96
N GLU A 126 -19.52 -6.26 -10.32
CA GLU A 126 -19.55 -5.56 -11.60
C GLU A 126 -18.45 -4.49 -11.64
N ILE A 127 -17.78 -4.33 -12.79
CA ILE A 127 -16.65 -3.40 -12.92
C ILE A 127 -17.00 -2.32 -13.94
N GLU A 128 -17.01 -1.07 -13.48
CA GLU A 128 -17.43 0.10 -14.27
C GLU A 128 -16.31 0.69 -15.14
N TRP A 129 -15.07 0.24 -14.95
CA TRP A 129 -13.91 0.66 -15.72
C TRP A 129 -13.40 -0.42 -16.67
N ASN A 130 -12.32 -0.11 -17.38
CA ASN A 130 -11.71 -1.04 -18.33
C ASN A 130 -11.10 -2.25 -17.62
N ASN A 131 -11.82 -3.37 -17.63
CA ASN A 131 -11.36 -4.64 -17.09
C ASN A 131 -11.11 -5.69 -18.18
N THR A 132 -10.07 -6.50 -18.00
CA THR A 132 -9.81 -7.70 -18.81
C THR A 132 -9.73 -8.89 -17.86
N VAL A 133 -10.45 -9.98 -18.16
CA VAL A 133 -10.29 -11.23 -17.42
C VAL A 133 -9.24 -12.06 -18.15
N HIS A 134 -8.26 -12.58 -17.42
CA HIS A 134 -7.24 -13.45 -17.97
C HIS A 134 -7.91 -14.72 -18.52
N PHE A 135 -7.49 -15.15 -19.70
CA PHE A 135 -7.95 -16.40 -20.29
C PHE A 135 -7.52 -17.57 -19.39
N GLU A 136 -8.47 -18.41 -19.00
CA GLU A 136 -8.23 -19.53 -18.08
C GLU A 136 -7.34 -20.57 -18.73
N LEU A 137 -6.10 -20.68 -18.25
CA LEU A 137 -5.22 -21.82 -18.47
C LEU A 137 -4.81 -22.33 -17.09
N ASP A 138 -4.68 -23.64 -16.90
CA ASP A 138 -4.14 -24.19 -15.65
C ASP A 138 -2.77 -23.57 -15.33
N ILE A 139 -2.02 -23.21 -16.37
CA ILE A 139 -0.73 -22.52 -16.30
C ILE A 139 -0.83 -21.12 -15.65
N VAL A 140 -1.97 -20.42 -15.73
CA VAL A 140 -2.16 -19.09 -15.11
C VAL A 140 -2.04 -19.20 -13.59
N ARG A 141 -2.64 -20.25 -13.01
CA ARG A 141 -2.56 -20.49 -11.57
C ARG A 141 -1.13 -20.75 -11.11
N GLU A 142 -0.34 -21.45 -11.92
CA GLU A 142 1.07 -21.72 -11.61
C GLU A 142 1.97 -20.49 -11.78
N ARG A 143 1.69 -19.63 -12.78
CA ARG A 143 2.52 -18.45 -13.05
C ARG A 143 2.23 -17.28 -12.11
N HIS A 144 0.97 -17.07 -11.76
CA HIS A 144 0.52 -15.91 -11.00
C HIS A 144 0.14 -16.24 -9.55
N VAL A 145 0.74 -17.28 -8.97
CA VAL A 145 0.43 -17.73 -7.60
C VAL A 145 0.46 -16.54 -6.65
N ARG A 146 -0.71 -16.18 -6.10
CA ARG A 146 -0.90 -15.13 -5.09
C ARG A 146 -0.50 -13.72 -5.52
N GLU A 147 -0.25 -13.52 -6.80
CA GLU A 147 0.27 -12.27 -7.34
C GLU A 147 -0.78 -11.16 -7.31
N PHE A 148 -0.33 -9.96 -6.94
CA PHE A 148 -1.07 -8.72 -7.10
C PHE A 148 -0.08 -7.59 -7.40
N ASN A 149 -0.30 -6.86 -8.48
CA ASN A 149 0.48 -5.67 -8.80
C ASN A 149 -0.42 -4.47 -9.02
N ILE A 150 0.07 -3.30 -8.63
CA ILE A 150 -0.59 -2.02 -8.86
C ILE A 150 0.44 -0.97 -9.23
N VAL A 151 0.10 -0.15 -10.22
CA VAL A 151 0.83 1.07 -10.59
C VAL A 151 -0.14 2.24 -10.48
N VAL A 152 0.25 3.26 -9.72
CA VAL A 152 -0.55 4.47 -9.49
C VAL A 152 0.17 5.68 -10.07
N ASP A 153 -0.59 6.47 -10.83
CA ASP A 153 -0.20 7.72 -11.48
C ASP A 153 1.08 7.63 -12.33
N GLU A 154 1.42 6.40 -12.78
CA GLU A 154 2.69 6.08 -13.45
C GLU A 154 3.94 6.53 -12.66
N GLN A 155 3.83 6.63 -11.33
CA GLN A 155 4.87 7.14 -10.44
C GLN A 155 5.17 6.24 -9.24
N LYS A 156 4.20 5.44 -8.81
CA LYS A 156 4.36 4.49 -7.70
C LYS A 156 3.90 3.11 -8.11
N VAL A 157 4.56 2.11 -7.57
CA VAL A 157 4.25 0.71 -7.82
C VAL A 157 4.21 -0.08 -6.52
N GLY A 158 3.28 -1.02 -6.43
CA GLY A 158 3.27 -2.11 -5.47
C GLY A 158 3.36 -3.44 -6.21
N ASN A 159 4.35 -4.26 -5.89
CA ASN A 159 4.46 -5.64 -6.38
C ASN A 159 4.31 -6.58 -5.20
N CYS A 160 3.27 -7.39 -5.20
CA CYS A 160 2.84 -8.15 -4.04
C CYS A 160 2.60 -9.62 -4.39
N GLN A 161 2.92 -10.49 -3.43
CA GLN A 161 2.45 -11.85 -3.33
C GLN A 161 1.74 -11.99 -2.00
N PHE A 162 0.43 -12.21 -2.02
CA PHE A 162 -0.42 -12.21 -0.85
C PHE A 162 -0.65 -13.63 -0.32
N ASP A 163 -0.20 -13.85 0.91
CA ASP A 163 -0.51 -15.01 1.73
C ASP A 163 -0.61 -14.55 3.18
N HIS A 164 -1.63 -14.99 3.92
CA HIS A 164 -1.79 -14.57 5.32
C HIS A 164 -0.57 -14.92 6.18
N GLU A 165 0.16 -15.99 5.83
CA GLU A 165 1.37 -16.40 6.53
C GLU A 165 2.67 -15.87 5.90
N ASN A 166 2.70 -15.71 4.57
CA ASN A 166 3.90 -15.41 3.79
C ASN A 166 3.67 -14.32 2.75
N THR A 167 3.25 -13.14 3.20
CA THR A 167 3.13 -11.99 2.30
C THR A 167 4.52 -11.45 1.96
N TYR A 168 4.73 -11.14 0.68
CA TYR A 168 5.91 -10.44 0.20
C TYR A 168 5.46 -9.30 -0.68
N SER A 169 5.69 -8.07 -0.24
CA SER A 169 5.33 -6.89 -1.02
C SER A 169 6.46 -5.89 -1.06
N VAL A 170 6.61 -5.23 -2.21
CA VAL A 170 7.57 -4.16 -2.44
C VAL A 170 6.83 -2.95 -2.99
N PHE A 171 6.97 -1.83 -2.32
CA PHE A 171 6.43 -0.54 -2.75
C PHE A 171 7.58 0.39 -3.09
N THR A 172 7.54 1.01 -4.27
CA THR A 172 8.60 1.93 -4.69
C THR A 172 8.12 3.00 -5.66
N SER A 173 8.87 4.11 -5.71
CA SER A 173 8.78 5.16 -6.73
C SER A 173 9.89 5.05 -7.79
N ASN A 174 10.70 3.99 -7.78
CA ASN A 174 11.73 3.77 -8.80
C ASN A 174 11.06 3.63 -10.19
N LEU A 175 11.27 4.61 -11.06
CA LEU A 175 10.62 4.68 -12.37
C LEU A 175 10.93 3.46 -13.27
N ALA A 176 12.10 2.84 -13.14
CA ALA A 176 12.40 1.62 -13.91
C ALA A 176 11.49 0.46 -13.48
N VAL A 177 11.25 0.31 -12.17
CA VAL A 177 10.32 -0.72 -11.65
C VAL A 177 8.88 -0.36 -12.05
N VAL A 178 8.48 0.90 -11.85
CA VAL A 178 7.15 1.40 -12.22
C VAL A 178 6.83 1.12 -13.69
N HIS A 179 7.73 1.51 -14.60
CA HIS A 179 7.51 1.28 -16.04
C HIS A 179 7.58 -0.20 -16.42
N THR A 180 8.43 -0.99 -15.76
CA THR A 180 8.49 -2.45 -16.00
C THR A 180 7.18 -3.12 -15.61
N THR A 181 6.66 -2.87 -14.41
CA THR A 181 5.38 -3.42 -13.94
C THR A 181 4.21 -2.91 -14.78
N LEU A 182 4.20 -1.63 -15.15
CA LEU A 182 3.14 -1.07 -15.99
C LEU A 182 3.09 -1.74 -17.36
N ASN A 183 4.26 -1.95 -17.98
CA ASN A 183 4.34 -2.65 -19.27
C ASN A 183 3.96 -4.12 -19.12
N TYR A 184 4.36 -4.79 -18.04
CA TYR A 184 3.93 -6.15 -17.71
C TYR A 184 2.39 -6.26 -17.70
N ILE A 185 1.69 -5.40 -16.94
CA ILE A 185 0.21 -5.38 -16.91
C ILE A 185 -0.38 -5.11 -18.31
N ARG A 186 0.20 -4.16 -19.06
CA ARG A 186 -0.27 -3.84 -20.42
C ARG A 186 -0.10 -5.01 -21.37
N HIS A 187 1.04 -5.69 -21.32
CA HIS A 187 1.33 -6.85 -22.17
C HIS A 187 0.37 -8.00 -21.87
N ASP A 188 0.07 -8.26 -20.60
CA ASP A 188 -0.94 -9.26 -20.22
C ASP A 188 -2.33 -8.90 -20.76
N ILE A 189 -2.73 -7.62 -20.70
CA ILE A 189 -3.99 -7.18 -21.30
C ILE A 189 -3.98 -7.35 -22.82
N TYR A 190 -2.87 -7.01 -23.49
CA TYR A 190 -2.75 -7.13 -24.94
C TYR A 190 -2.89 -8.57 -25.39
N ILE A 191 -2.17 -9.49 -24.76
CA ILE A 191 -2.22 -10.90 -25.15
C ILE A 191 -3.61 -11.49 -24.88
N ASN A 192 -4.23 -11.17 -23.74
CA ASN A 192 -5.57 -11.67 -23.42
C ASN A 192 -6.65 -11.14 -24.38
N ARG A 193 -6.55 -9.87 -24.80
CA ARG A 193 -7.44 -9.33 -25.84
C ARG A 193 -7.20 -9.97 -27.21
N LEU A 194 -5.94 -10.15 -27.61
CA LEU A 194 -5.60 -10.83 -28.86
C LEU A 194 -6.10 -12.27 -28.90
N ILE A 195 -5.93 -13.04 -27.82
CA ILE A 195 -6.44 -14.41 -27.71
C ILE A 195 -7.97 -14.39 -27.80
N LYS A 196 -8.65 -13.48 -27.10
CA LYS A 196 -10.11 -13.36 -27.15
C LYS A 196 -10.61 -13.16 -28.58
N ASP A 197 -9.91 -12.32 -29.35
CA ASP A 197 -10.31 -11.97 -30.71
C ASP A 197 -9.87 -13.01 -31.77
N LEU A 198 -8.76 -13.72 -31.56
CA LEU A 198 -8.10 -14.59 -32.54
C LEU A 198 -7.91 -16.04 -32.07
N ASN A 199 -8.70 -16.50 -31.10
CA ASN A 199 -8.48 -17.76 -30.38
C ASN A 199 -8.19 -18.95 -31.30
N LYS A 200 -9.01 -19.14 -32.34
CA LYS A 200 -8.90 -20.29 -33.26
C LYS A 200 -7.58 -20.27 -34.03
N GLU A 201 -7.18 -19.11 -34.53
CA GLU A 201 -5.93 -18.90 -35.26
C GLU A 201 -4.73 -19.07 -34.35
N THR A 202 -4.79 -18.55 -33.12
CA THR A 202 -3.72 -18.68 -32.13
C THR A 202 -3.52 -20.13 -31.69
N THR A 203 -4.58 -20.85 -31.33
CA THR A 203 -4.49 -22.26 -30.92
C THR A 203 -4.01 -23.14 -32.07
N LYS A 204 -4.48 -22.89 -33.31
CA LYS A 204 -4.02 -23.63 -34.49
C LYS A 204 -2.51 -23.45 -34.73
N LYS A 205 -1.96 -22.27 -34.46
CA LYS A 205 -0.57 -21.93 -34.76
C LYS A 205 0.39 -22.29 -33.63
N TYR A 206 -0.01 -22.05 -32.39
CA TYR A 206 0.86 -22.16 -31.21
C TYR A 206 0.48 -23.30 -30.27
N GLY A 207 -0.55 -24.10 -30.60
CA GLY A 207 -1.04 -25.17 -29.74
C GLY A 207 -1.94 -24.67 -28.61
N GLU A 208 -2.47 -25.62 -27.84
CA GLU A 208 -3.15 -25.32 -26.58
C GLU A 208 -2.20 -24.59 -25.62
N ASP A 209 -2.78 -23.70 -24.82
CA ASP A 209 -2.12 -22.86 -23.82
C ASP A 209 -0.98 -22.00 -24.36
N LEU A 210 -0.97 -21.78 -25.68
CA LEU A 210 0.12 -21.11 -26.40
C LEU A 210 1.49 -21.73 -26.14
N SER A 211 1.54 -23.03 -25.83
CA SER A 211 2.76 -23.79 -25.51
C SER A 211 3.88 -23.63 -26.55
N GLY A 212 3.54 -23.40 -27.82
CA GLY A 212 4.48 -23.16 -28.90
C GLY A 212 5.08 -21.74 -28.97
N LEU A 213 4.67 -20.79 -28.13
CA LEU A 213 5.24 -19.43 -28.10
C LEU A 213 6.63 -19.39 -27.49
N ILE A 214 6.85 -20.11 -26.39
CA ILE A 214 8.15 -20.21 -25.71
C ILE A 214 8.69 -21.61 -25.99
N LYS A 215 9.39 -21.76 -27.12
CA LYS A 215 10.20 -22.95 -27.36
C LYS A 215 11.43 -22.86 -26.45
N MET A 216 11.49 -23.70 -25.42
CA MET A 216 12.74 -24.01 -24.72
C MET A 216 13.60 -24.92 -25.58
#